data_AF-A0A2M6XYJ8-F1
#
_entry.id   AF-A0A2M6XYJ8-F1
#
_cell.length_a   1.000
_cell.length_b   1.000
_cell.length_c   1.000
_cell.angle_alpha   90.00
_cell.angle_beta   90.00
_cell.angle_gamma   90.00
#
_symmetry.space_group_name_H-M   'P 1'
#
loop_
_entity.id
_entity.type
_entity.pdbx_description
1 polymer ?
#
loop_
_entity_poly.entity_id
_entity_poly.type
_entity_poly.pdbx_seq_one_letter_code
_entity_poly.pdbx_strand_id
1 'polypeptide(L)'
;MDFQECVESKKCPACGEKNGPAARCCGVCGADLATTLAAKELEPGMQAAPPPPPGVENKKELKPSALGTFLGSFMKDYLRPLAAGAGLILLLILVGEKKEAQAPPTAAVEAPDLGGEAMDIFMSYTLRSGADKGKTMRQYWAEYVTAFQSSRRKGDTSSLEVDFFQQAAGPGMYNIFVVEKVSREKDHLFPFCVNLVGREVFQAPGCV
;
A
#
# COMPACT_ATOMS: atom_id res chain seq x y z
N MET A 1 35.48 -27.23 -9.96
CA MET A 1 35.33 -26.06 -10.83
C MET A 1 34.10 -25.33 -10.34
N ASP A 2 34.30 -24.41 -9.40
CA ASP A 2 33.23 -23.65 -8.76
C ASP A 2 32.95 -22.40 -9.59
N PHE A 3 31.94 -22.47 -10.46
CA PHE A 3 31.36 -21.30 -11.12
C PHE A 3 30.45 -20.59 -10.13
N GLN A 4 31.04 -19.92 -9.14
CA GLN A 4 30.33 -18.97 -8.32
C GLN A 4 30.16 -17.70 -9.13
N GLU A 5 29.14 -17.71 -9.98
CA GLU A 5 28.70 -16.60 -10.80
C GLU A 5 28.42 -15.41 -9.85
N CYS A 6 29.26 -14.38 -9.93
CA CYS A 6 29.03 -13.10 -9.28
C CYS A 6 27.82 -12.43 -9.94
N VAL A 7 26.61 -12.89 -9.63
CA VAL A 7 25.37 -12.27 -10.11
C VAL A 7 25.31 -10.89 -9.47
N GLU A 8 25.53 -9.85 -10.28
CA GLU A 8 25.47 -8.46 -9.85
C GLU A 8 24.11 -8.17 -9.20
N SER A 9 24.09 -8.02 -7.87
CA SER A 9 22.89 -7.66 -7.13
C SER A 9 22.73 -6.13 -7.08
N LYS A 10 21.57 -5.60 -7.48
CA LYS A 10 21.26 -4.18 -7.33
C LYS A 10 20.80 -3.90 -5.90
N LYS A 11 21.35 -2.86 -5.26
CA LYS A 11 20.83 -2.39 -3.97
C LYS A 11 19.77 -1.32 -4.20
N CYS A 12 18.66 -1.44 -3.49
CA CYS A 12 17.63 -0.42 -3.52
C CYS A 12 18.16 0.89 -2.90
N PRO A 13 18.07 2.04 -3.61
CA PRO A 13 18.53 3.31 -3.07
C PRO A 13 17.63 3.84 -1.93
N ALA A 14 16.38 3.36 -1.84
CA ALA A 14 15.43 3.79 -0.82
C ALA A 14 15.55 3.00 0.50
N CYS A 15 15.74 1.68 0.44
CA CYS A 15 15.75 0.82 1.64
C CYS A 15 17.02 -0.03 1.82
N GLY A 16 17.94 -0.03 0.85
CA GLY A 16 19.19 -0.80 0.91
C GLY A 16 19.07 -2.29 0.56
N GLU A 17 17.86 -2.80 0.33
CA GLU A 17 17.60 -4.22 0.03
C GLU A 17 18.28 -4.69 -1.26
N LYS A 18 18.77 -5.93 -1.26
CA LYS A 18 19.37 -6.54 -2.46
C LYS A 18 18.28 -7.11 -3.36
N ASN A 19 18.27 -6.66 -4.60
CA ASN A 19 17.36 -7.10 -5.63
C ASN A 19 18.15 -7.75 -6.79
N GLY A 20 17.48 -8.63 -7.53
CA GLY A 20 18.08 -9.26 -8.70
C GLY A 20 18.46 -8.23 -9.78
N PRO A 21 19.45 -8.53 -10.64
CA PRO A 21 19.95 -7.59 -11.66
C PRO A 21 18.86 -7.08 -12.61
N ALA A 22 17.86 -7.92 -12.91
CA ALA A 22 16.74 -7.61 -13.79
C ALA A 22 15.52 -6.99 -13.07
N ALA A 23 15.55 -6.83 -11.74
CA ALA A 23 14.44 -6.26 -10.99
C ALA A 23 14.26 -4.78 -11.36
N ARG A 24 13.05 -4.41 -11.82
CA ARG A 24 12.68 -3.02 -12.11
C ARG A 24 12.23 -2.25 -10.88
N CYS A 25 11.68 -2.95 -9.88
CA CYS A 25 11.24 -2.36 -8.62
C CYS A 25 11.80 -3.17 -7.44
N CYS A 26 11.98 -2.51 -6.30
CA CYS A 26 12.39 -3.16 -5.07
C CYS A 26 11.26 -4.05 -4.55
N GLY A 27 11.53 -5.34 -4.32
CA GLY A 27 10.54 -6.28 -3.80
C GLY A 27 10.03 -5.95 -2.38
N VAL A 28 10.79 -5.14 -1.63
CA VAL A 28 10.44 -4.74 -0.25
C VAL A 28 9.69 -3.41 -0.21
N CYS A 29 10.28 -2.32 -0.71
CA CYS A 29 9.67 -0.98 -0.59
C CYS A 29 8.98 -0.48 -1.87
N GLY A 30 8.99 -1.25 -2.96
CA GLY A 30 8.38 -0.85 -4.23
C GLY A 30 9.10 0.25 -5.02
N ALA A 31 10.22 0.77 -4.51
CA ALA A 31 10.98 1.83 -5.17
C ALA A 31 11.52 1.40 -6.54
N ASP A 32 11.47 2.31 -7.53
CA ASP A 32 12.00 2.09 -8.87
C ASP A 32 13.53 1.90 -8.81
N LEU A 33 13.99 0.80 -9.38
CA LEU A 33 15.41 0.42 -9.49
C LEU A 33 15.98 0.70 -10.88
N ALA A 34 15.14 1.12 -11.85
CA ALA A 34 15.56 1.39 -13.22
C ALA A 34 16.43 2.66 -13.36
N THR A 35 16.51 3.50 -12.33
CA THR A 35 17.03 4.88 -12.43
C THR A 35 18.52 5.06 -12.08
N THR A 36 19.31 4.00 -11.85
CA THR A 36 20.70 4.12 -11.35
C THR A 36 21.79 3.56 -12.27
N LEU A 37 21.69 3.79 -13.58
CA LEU A 37 22.79 3.57 -14.53
C LEU A 37 22.99 4.77 -15.46
N ALA A 38 23.33 5.94 -14.90
CA ALA A 38 23.86 7.06 -15.69
C ALA A 38 24.57 8.08 -14.78
N ALA A 39 25.64 7.70 -14.09
CA ALA A 39 26.53 8.66 -13.44
C ALA A 39 27.93 8.07 -13.24
N LYS A 40 28.54 7.57 -14.32
CA LYS A 40 29.98 7.32 -14.32
C LYS A 40 30.51 7.31 -15.74
N GLU A 41 30.71 8.51 -16.28
CA GLU A 41 31.76 8.80 -17.25
C GLU A 41 31.72 10.31 -17.54
N LEU A 42 32.77 11.01 -17.11
CA LEU A 42 33.44 12.15 -17.76
C LEU A 42 34.29 12.87 -16.71
N GLU A 43 35.51 12.40 -16.53
CA GLU A 43 36.68 13.27 -16.37
C GLU A 43 37.50 13.03 -17.64
N PRO A 44 38.01 14.06 -18.32
CA PRO A 44 39.23 14.67 -17.79
C PRO A 44 39.36 16.20 -17.99
N GLY A 45 39.77 16.88 -16.91
CA GLY A 45 40.94 17.78 -16.91
C GLY A 45 40.83 19.18 -17.53
N MET A 46 40.89 20.22 -16.69
CA MET A 46 42.02 21.19 -16.62
C MET A 46 41.71 22.35 -15.66
N GLN A 47 42.77 22.75 -14.95
CA GLN A 47 42.90 23.76 -13.89
C GLN A 47 42.28 25.14 -14.17
N ALA A 48 41.75 25.78 -13.11
CA ALA A 48 42.38 26.93 -12.45
C ALA A 48 41.59 27.38 -11.20
N ALA A 49 42.29 27.70 -10.11
CA ALA A 49 41.77 28.39 -8.93
C ALA A 49 42.07 29.92 -9.03
N PRO A 50 41.67 30.77 -8.05
CA PRO A 50 40.49 31.64 -8.07
C PRO A 50 40.83 33.16 -8.16
N PRO A 51 39.83 34.06 -8.23
CA PRO A 51 39.96 35.41 -7.68
C PRO A 51 39.05 35.68 -6.45
N PRO A 52 39.48 36.51 -5.47
CA PRO A 52 38.77 36.85 -4.22
C PRO A 52 37.74 38.02 -4.36
N PRO A 53 36.94 38.35 -3.30
CA PRO A 53 35.63 38.99 -3.41
C PRO A 53 35.58 40.49 -3.03
N PRO A 54 34.51 41.20 -3.39
CA PRO A 54 33.83 42.17 -2.53
C PRO A 54 32.38 41.68 -2.30
N GLY A 55 31.76 41.73 -1.14
CA GLY A 55 31.69 42.80 -0.17
C GLY A 55 30.31 42.64 0.48
N VAL A 56 30.33 42.30 1.76
CA VAL A 56 29.28 42.18 2.76
C VAL A 56 27.99 42.95 2.46
N GLU A 57 26.82 42.29 2.49
CA GLU A 57 25.64 42.82 3.18
C GLU A 57 24.81 41.70 3.81
N ASN A 58 24.48 41.92 5.07
CA ASN A 58 23.73 41.06 5.96
C ASN A 58 22.25 40.98 5.56
N LYS A 59 21.71 39.77 5.45
CA LYS A 59 20.30 39.52 5.79
C LYS A 59 20.17 38.21 6.54
N LYS A 60 19.84 38.35 7.82
CA LYS A 60 19.28 37.29 8.65
C LYS A 60 17.94 36.89 8.02
N GLU A 61 17.83 35.65 7.54
CA GLU A 61 16.53 34.99 7.39
C GLU A 61 16.62 33.60 8.00
N LEU A 62 15.74 33.37 8.98
CA LEU A 62 15.56 32.11 9.66
C LEU A 62 15.18 31.03 8.64
N LYS A 63 15.86 29.89 8.68
CA LYS A 63 15.49 28.65 7.98
C LYS A 63 14.10 28.19 8.45
N PRO A 64 13.08 28.09 7.57
CA PRO A 64 11.96 27.20 7.85
C PRO A 64 12.42 25.75 7.64
N SER A 65 12.13 24.91 8.63
CA SER A 65 12.42 23.48 8.65
C SER A 65 12.07 22.78 7.33
N ALA A 66 13.02 21.99 6.83
CA ALA A 66 12.92 21.04 5.74
C ALA A 66 11.99 19.83 6.05
N LEU A 67 10.95 20.04 6.86
CA LEU A 67 9.94 19.05 7.23
C LEU A 67 8.61 19.26 6.45
N GLY A 68 8.40 20.46 5.89
CA GLY A 68 7.16 20.83 5.20
C GLY A 68 7.04 20.32 3.77
N THR A 69 8.16 20.08 3.08
CA THR A 69 8.13 19.73 1.64
C THR A 69 7.85 18.24 1.39
N PHE A 70 8.10 17.36 2.37
CA PHE A 70 7.81 15.93 2.23
C PHE A 70 6.31 15.61 2.45
N LEU A 71 5.66 16.33 3.37
CA LEU A 71 4.22 16.17 3.64
C LEU A 71 3.34 16.66 2.48
N GLY A 72 3.80 17.68 1.76
CA GLY A 72 3.06 18.27 0.63
C GLY A 72 2.97 17.37 -0.59
N SER A 73 3.99 16.54 -0.86
CA SER A 73 3.95 15.64 -2.02
C SER A 73 3.11 14.39 -1.75
N PHE A 74 3.18 13.84 -0.54
CA PHE A 74 2.32 12.72 -0.14
C PHE A 74 0.84 13.08 -0.20
N MET A 75 0.46 14.26 0.29
CA MET A 75 -0.94 14.70 0.24
C MET A 75 -1.43 14.89 -1.21
N LYS A 76 -0.57 15.31 -2.15
CA LYS A 76 -1.01 15.63 -3.52
C LYS A 76 -1.31 14.39 -4.37
N ASP A 77 -0.59 13.30 -4.15
CA ASP A 77 -0.81 12.04 -4.86
C ASP A 77 -1.93 11.19 -4.24
N TYR A 78 -2.19 11.33 -2.93
CA TYR A 78 -3.34 10.72 -2.27
C TYR A 78 -4.63 11.53 -2.41
N LEU A 79 -4.58 12.87 -2.45
CA LEU A 79 -5.79 13.70 -2.60
C LEU A 79 -6.37 13.71 -4.02
N ARG A 80 -5.57 13.37 -5.04
CA ARG A 80 -6.05 13.33 -6.43
C ARG A 80 -7.09 12.23 -6.71
N PRO A 81 -6.94 10.98 -6.22
CA PRO A 81 -8.01 9.99 -6.30
C PRO A 81 -9.13 10.21 -5.27
N LEU A 82 -8.86 10.96 -4.20
CA LEU A 82 -9.85 11.31 -3.16
C LEU A 82 -10.90 12.33 -3.66
N ALA A 83 -10.52 13.24 -4.55
CA ALA A 83 -11.43 14.20 -5.18
C ALA A 83 -12.34 13.60 -6.27
N ALA A 84 -12.09 12.35 -6.68
CA ALA A 84 -12.88 11.62 -7.67
C ALA A 84 -13.91 10.64 -7.05
N GLY A 85 -14.27 10.82 -5.77
CA GLY A 85 -15.47 10.24 -5.16
C GLY A 85 -15.27 9.05 -4.22
N ALA A 86 -14.16 8.32 -4.30
CA ALA A 86 -13.99 7.07 -3.52
C ALA A 86 -13.35 7.26 -2.14
N GLY A 87 -12.50 8.26 -1.95
CA GLY A 87 -11.79 8.44 -0.69
C GLY A 87 -12.65 9.01 0.45
N LEU A 88 -13.75 9.68 0.11
CA LEU A 88 -14.72 10.16 1.11
C LEU A 88 -15.40 8.99 1.82
N ILE A 89 -15.65 7.86 1.13
CA ILE A 89 -16.32 6.70 1.73
C ILE A 89 -15.41 6.02 2.75
N LEU A 90 -14.12 5.83 2.45
CA LEU A 90 -13.16 5.28 3.43
C LEU A 90 -12.98 6.23 4.63
N LEU A 91 -12.97 7.54 4.39
CA LEU A 91 -12.85 8.55 5.45
C LEU A 91 -14.11 8.61 6.32
N LEU A 92 -15.31 8.40 5.74
CA LEU A 92 -16.57 8.30 6.48
C LEU A 92 -16.69 6.98 7.27
N ILE A 93 -16.10 5.88 6.79
CA ILE A 93 -16.04 4.62 7.54
C ILE A 93 -15.09 4.76 8.74
N LEU A 94 -13.95 5.46 8.58
CA LEU A 94 -12.98 5.68 9.66
C LEU A 94 -13.44 6.76 10.66
N VAL A 95 -14.22 7.74 10.21
CA VAL A 95 -14.82 8.79 11.05
C VAL A 95 -16.29 8.40 11.31
N GLY A 96 -16.47 7.35 12.11
CA GLY A 96 -17.79 6.95 12.57
C GLY A 96 -18.41 8.03 13.48
N GLU A 97 -19.11 8.99 12.89
CA GLU A 97 -20.27 9.61 13.52
C GLU A 97 -21.50 9.53 12.62
N LYS A 98 -22.53 8.97 13.23
CA LYS A 98 -23.85 8.63 12.74
C LYS A 98 -24.56 9.86 12.15
N LYS A 99 -24.53 10.03 10.83
CA LYS A 99 -25.54 10.81 10.10
C LYS A 99 -25.66 10.30 8.67
N GLU A 100 -26.83 9.76 8.35
CA GLU A 100 -27.27 9.55 6.97
C GLU A 100 -27.25 10.91 6.25
N ALA A 101 -26.20 11.15 5.48
CA ALA A 101 -26.15 12.21 4.49
C ALA A 101 -26.25 11.53 3.12
N GLN A 102 -27.43 11.63 2.52
CA GLN A 102 -27.71 11.19 1.17
C GLN A 102 -26.78 11.93 0.20
N ALA A 103 -25.90 11.17 -0.47
CA ALA A 103 -24.96 11.72 -1.44
C ALA A 103 -25.69 12.20 -2.71
N PRO A 104 -25.25 13.31 -3.34
CA PRO A 104 -25.81 13.77 -4.61
C PRO A 104 -25.48 12.79 -5.75
N PRO A 105 -26.32 12.72 -6.80
CA PRO A 105 -26.17 11.78 -7.90
C PRO A 105 -24.93 12.15 -8.72
N THR A 106 -23.80 11.55 -8.37
CA THR A 106 -22.62 11.57 -9.23
C THR A 106 -22.87 10.51 -10.29
N ALA A 107 -22.85 10.90 -11.56
CA ALA A 107 -23.08 10.01 -12.69
C ALA A 107 -22.16 8.79 -12.57
N ALA A 108 -22.74 7.67 -12.15
CA ALA A 108 -22.08 6.38 -12.12
C ALA A 108 -21.80 6.03 -13.57
N VAL A 109 -20.53 6.07 -13.96
CA VAL A 109 -20.08 5.25 -15.07
C VAL A 109 -20.34 3.83 -14.58
N GLU A 110 -21.39 3.19 -15.12
CA GLU A 110 -21.72 1.79 -14.88
C GLU A 110 -20.54 0.94 -15.38
N ALA A 111 -19.53 0.80 -14.52
CA ALA A 111 -18.60 -0.30 -14.63
C ALA A 111 -19.45 -1.58 -14.56
N PRO A 112 -19.24 -2.55 -15.45
CA PRO A 112 -19.98 -3.81 -15.40
C PRO A 112 -19.90 -4.38 -13.99
N ASP A 113 -21.00 -4.99 -13.55
CA ASP A 113 -21.20 -5.60 -12.23
C ASP A 113 -20.32 -6.85 -12.00
N LEU A 114 -19.02 -6.68 -12.24
CA LEU A 114 -17.92 -7.58 -11.95
C LEU A 114 -17.55 -7.52 -10.45
N GLY A 115 -18.37 -6.84 -9.66
CA GLY A 115 -18.28 -6.78 -8.20
C GLY A 115 -18.24 -8.19 -7.61
N GLY A 116 -19.17 -9.06 -7.99
CA GLY A 116 -19.23 -10.42 -7.44
C GLY A 116 -17.99 -11.28 -7.73
N GLU A 117 -17.41 -11.16 -8.93
CA GLU A 117 -16.38 -12.07 -9.40
C GLU A 117 -15.07 -11.97 -8.60
N ALA A 118 -14.63 -10.75 -8.25
CA ALA A 118 -13.41 -10.59 -7.47
C ALA A 118 -13.57 -11.15 -6.04
N MET A 119 -14.73 -10.93 -5.43
CA MET A 119 -15.06 -11.49 -4.11
C MET A 119 -15.11 -13.02 -4.17
N ASP A 120 -15.67 -13.61 -5.21
CA ASP A 120 -15.71 -15.07 -5.39
C ASP A 120 -14.30 -15.66 -5.56
N ILE A 121 -13.45 -15.01 -6.36
CA ILE A 121 -12.04 -15.40 -6.49
C ILE A 121 -11.33 -15.30 -5.14
N PHE A 122 -11.55 -14.23 -4.39
CA PHE A 122 -10.95 -14.05 -3.07
C PHE A 122 -11.41 -15.13 -2.09
N MET A 123 -12.72 -15.35 -1.96
CA MET A 123 -13.28 -16.33 -1.02
C MET A 123 -12.89 -17.77 -1.35
N SER A 124 -12.65 -18.08 -2.64
CA SER A 124 -12.19 -19.39 -3.10
C SER A 124 -10.66 -19.54 -3.14
N TYR A 125 -9.90 -18.46 -2.96
CA TYR A 125 -8.44 -18.49 -2.98
C TYR A 125 -7.92 -19.40 -1.87
N THR A 126 -7.04 -20.34 -2.23
CA THR A 126 -6.42 -21.29 -1.31
C THR A 126 -5.10 -20.74 -0.79
N LEU A 127 -4.96 -20.67 0.54
CA LEU A 127 -3.74 -20.23 1.20
C LEU A 127 -2.57 -21.15 0.84
N ARG A 128 -1.49 -20.57 0.30
CA ARG A 128 -0.33 -21.32 -0.22
C ARG A 128 0.77 -21.54 0.81
N SER A 129 0.77 -20.78 1.90
CA SER A 129 1.80 -20.79 2.95
C SER A 129 1.20 -20.59 4.34
N GLY A 130 2.00 -20.80 5.38
CA GLY A 130 1.59 -20.65 6.79
C GLY A 130 0.93 -21.89 7.39
N ALA A 131 0.45 -21.76 8.63
CA ALA A 131 -0.22 -22.85 9.36
C ALA A 131 -1.55 -23.25 8.72
N ASP A 132 -2.19 -22.32 8.01
CA ASP A 132 -3.49 -22.51 7.36
C ASP A 132 -3.39 -22.90 5.88
N LYS A 133 -2.21 -23.37 5.44
CA LYS A 133 -1.99 -23.83 4.07
C LYS A 133 -3.04 -24.85 3.66
N GLY A 134 -3.66 -24.65 2.49
CA GLY A 134 -4.68 -25.53 1.94
C GLY A 134 -6.11 -25.14 2.29
N LYS A 135 -6.34 -24.23 3.23
CA LYS A 135 -7.65 -23.65 3.49
C LYS A 135 -7.99 -22.58 2.47
N THR A 136 -9.27 -22.45 2.13
CA THR A 136 -9.75 -21.29 1.37
C THR A 136 -9.87 -20.06 2.27
N MET A 137 -9.86 -18.84 1.71
CA MET A 137 -10.09 -17.61 2.49
C MET A 137 -11.42 -17.66 3.26
N ARG A 138 -12.46 -18.24 2.65
CA ARG A 138 -13.76 -18.45 3.32
C ARG A 138 -13.63 -19.33 4.57
N GLN A 139 -12.93 -20.47 4.45
CA GLN A 139 -12.70 -21.37 5.58
C GLN A 139 -11.86 -20.70 6.66
N TYR A 140 -10.77 -20.05 6.25
CA TYR A 140 -9.89 -19.32 7.16
C TYR A 140 -10.66 -18.29 8.00
N TRP A 141 -11.45 -17.40 7.37
CA TRP A 141 -12.18 -16.36 8.12
C TRP A 141 -13.31 -16.93 8.98
N ALA A 142 -13.99 -18.00 8.55
CA ALA A 142 -15.01 -18.66 9.37
C ALA A 142 -14.40 -19.30 10.63
N GLU A 143 -13.24 -19.96 10.48
CA GLU A 143 -12.50 -20.52 11.61
C GLU A 143 -11.92 -19.41 12.50
N TYR A 144 -11.42 -18.32 11.92
CA TYR A 144 -10.92 -17.16 12.66
C TYR A 144 -11.98 -16.58 13.59
N VAL A 145 -13.20 -16.34 13.09
CA VAL A 145 -14.32 -15.82 13.90
C VAL A 145 -14.68 -16.78 15.03
N THR A 146 -14.74 -18.07 14.72
CA THR A 146 -15.05 -19.12 15.72
C THR A 146 -13.97 -19.19 16.80
N ALA A 147 -12.70 -19.19 16.39
CA ALA A 147 -11.56 -19.22 17.29
C ALA A 147 -11.52 -17.98 18.19
N PHE A 148 -11.73 -16.80 17.62
CA PHE A 148 -11.81 -15.55 18.38
C PHE A 148 -12.88 -15.61 19.46
N GLN A 149 -14.11 -16.00 19.09
CA GLN A 149 -15.23 -16.12 20.03
C GLN A 149 -14.93 -17.14 21.14
N SER A 150 -14.27 -18.26 20.81
CA SER A 150 -13.88 -19.28 21.80
C SER A 150 -12.76 -18.84 22.74
N SER A 151 -11.88 -17.95 22.28
CA SER A 151 -10.70 -17.48 23.03
C SER A 151 -11.03 -16.42 24.08
N ARG A 152 -12.16 -15.73 23.95
CA ARG A 152 -12.56 -14.66 24.87
C ARG A 152 -12.87 -15.24 26.25
N ARG A 153 -12.34 -14.59 27.29
CA ARG A 153 -12.49 -15.04 28.69
C ARG A 153 -13.96 -15.03 29.09
N LYS A 154 -14.36 -15.95 29.98
CA LYS A 154 -15.69 -15.93 30.61
C LYS A 154 -15.97 -14.53 31.18
N GLY A 155 -16.99 -13.86 30.64
CA GLY A 155 -17.43 -12.52 31.06
C GLY A 155 -17.18 -11.42 30.04
N ASP A 156 -16.38 -11.65 29.00
CA ASP A 156 -16.28 -10.73 27.87
C ASP A 156 -17.38 -11.04 26.84
N THR A 157 -18.20 -10.04 26.54
CA THR A 157 -19.34 -10.14 25.61
C THR A 157 -19.05 -9.46 24.27
N SER A 158 -17.81 -9.06 24.00
CA SER A 158 -17.46 -8.48 22.71
C SER A 158 -17.66 -9.50 21.59
N SER A 159 -18.58 -9.20 20.68
CA SER A 159 -18.74 -9.92 19.42
C SER A 159 -17.69 -9.43 18.42
N LEU A 160 -17.18 -10.38 17.63
CA LEU A 160 -16.39 -10.10 16.45
C LEU A 160 -17.29 -10.23 15.22
N GLU A 161 -17.28 -9.19 14.37
CA GLU A 161 -17.87 -9.18 13.04
C GLU A 161 -16.77 -8.95 12.01
N VAL A 162 -16.86 -9.63 10.87
CA VAL A 162 -15.90 -9.50 9.77
C VAL A 162 -16.67 -9.07 8.53
N ASP A 163 -16.42 -7.84 8.09
CA ASP A 163 -17.02 -7.27 6.88
C ASP A 163 -16.03 -7.28 5.72
N PHE A 164 -16.56 -7.38 4.50
CA PHE A 164 -15.78 -7.41 3.28
C PHE A 164 -16.21 -6.27 2.36
N PHE A 165 -15.25 -5.42 1.98
CA PHE A 165 -15.47 -4.33 1.04
C PHE A 165 -14.63 -4.55 -0.20
N GLN A 166 -15.22 -4.29 -1.35
CA GLN A 166 -14.53 -4.38 -2.63
C GLN A 166 -14.47 -3.04 -3.33
N GLN A 167 -13.32 -2.75 -3.94
CA GLN A 167 -13.09 -1.54 -4.71
C GLN A 167 -12.30 -1.87 -5.97
N ALA A 168 -12.76 -1.39 -7.13
CA ALA A 168 -11.98 -1.50 -8.36
C ALA A 168 -10.69 -0.68 -8.24
N ALA A 169 -9.54 -1.31 -8.53
CA ALA A 169 -8.22 -0.69 -8.46
C ALA A 169 -7.63 -0.41 -9.86
N GLY A 170 -8.14 -1.09 -10.89
CA GLY A 170 -7.74 -0.94 -12.28
C GLY A 170 -8.36 -2.01 -13.16
N PRO A 171 -8.02 -2.06 -14.46
CA PRO A 171 -8.53 -3.09 -15.37
C PRO A 171 -8.19 -4.49 -14.86
N GLY A 172 -9.21 -5.27 -14.49
CA GLY A 172 -9.04 -6.63 -13.96
C GLY A 172 -8.43 -6.73 -12.56
N MET A 173 -8.29 -5.61 -11.84
CA MET A 173 -7.68 -5.56 -10.50
C MET A 173 -8.67 -4.97 -9.49
N TYR A 174 -8.83 -5.64 -8.36
CA TYR A 174 -9.71 -5.21 -7.28
C TYR A 174 -8.98 -5.22 -5.95
N ASN A 175 -9.21 -4.21 -5.12
CA ASN A 175 -8.85 -4.24 -3.72
C ASN A 175 -10.00 -4.82 -2.92
N ILE A 176 -9.70 -5.76 -2.03
CA ILE A 176 -10.64 -6.29 -1.05
C ILE A 176 -10.10 -5.93 0.33
N PHE A 177 -10.93 -5.26 1.11
CA PHE A 177 -10.64 -4.90 2.48
C PHE A 177 -11.46 -5.80 3.39
N VAL A 178 -10.76 -6.58 4.22
CA VAL A 178 -11.40 -7.31 5.31
C VAL A 178 -11.34 -6.43 6.54
N VAL A 179 -12.50 -6.08 7.09
CA VAL A 179 -12.62 -5.21 8.25
C VAL A 179 -13.09 -6.04 9.43
N GLU A 180 -12.22 -6.16 10.41
CA GLU A 180 -12.50 -6.81 11.68
C GLU A 180 -13.05 -5.77 12.65
N LYS A 181 -14.30 -5.97 13.07
CA LYS A 181 -15.03 -5.11 14.00
C LYS A 181 -15.21 -5.85 15.32
N VAL A 182 -14.50 -5.39 16.33
CA VAL A 182 -14.61 -5.90 17.69
C VAL A 182 -15.23 -4.82 18.56
N SER A 183 -16.30 -5.15 19.29
CA SER A 183 -16.96 -4.18 20.15
C SER A 183 -15.97 -3.53 21.13
N ARG A 184 -15.93 -2.18 21.15
CA ARG A 184 -15.05 -1.34 21.99
C ARG A 184 -13.57 -1.33 21.63
N GLU A 185 -13.19 -1.98 20.54
CA GLU A 185 -11.83 -1.92 19.99
C GLU A 185 -11.84 -1.11 18.70
N LYS A 186 -10.66 -0.72 18.23
CA LYS A 186 -10.53 -0.04 16.95
C LYS A 186 -10.68 -1.06 15.84
N ASP A 187 -11.40 -0.71 14.77
CA ASP A 187 -11.50 -1.57 13.60
C ASP A 187 -10.11 -1.89 13.03
N HIS A 188 -9.86 -3.17 12.77
CA HIS A 188 -8.64 -3.64 12.12
C HIS A 188 -8.95 -3.92 10.64
N LEU A 189 -8.06 -3.49 9.76
CA LEU A 189 -8.27 -3.53 8.32
C LEU A 189 -7.13 -4.30 7.65
N PHE A 190 -7.50 -5.33 6.90
CA PHE A 190 -6.57 -6.20 6.17
C PHE A 190 -6.79 -6.02 4.67
N PRO A 191 -5.89 -5.30 3.97
CA PRO A 191 -6.05 -5.04 2.56
C PRO A 191 -5.46 -6.18 1.71
N PHE A 192 -6.22 -6.61 0.72
CA PHE A 192 -5.84 -7.59 -0.28
C PHE A 192 -6.05 -7.02 -1.68
N CYS A 193 -5.26 -7.48 -2.63
CA CYS A 193 -5.39 -7.16 -4.04
C CYS A 193 -5.70 -8.45 -4.81
N VAL A 194 -6.72 -8.43 -5.64
CA VAL A 194 -7.20 -9.55 -6.45
C VAL A 194 -7.00 -9.23 -7.91
N ASN A 195 -6.27 -10.10 -8.60
CA ASN A 195 -6.12 -10.07 -10.05
C ASN A 195 -7.11 -11.07 -10.67
N LEU A 196 -8.13 -10.57 -11.38
CA LEU A 196 -9.13 -11.40 -12.05
C LEU A 196 -8.51 -12.30 -13.11
N VAL A 197 -7.57 -11.77 -13.89
CA VAL A 197 -6.94 -12.47 -15.02
C VAL A 197 -6.06 -13.61 -14.52
N GLY A 198 -5.24 -13.35 -13.50
CA GLY A 198 -4.38 -14.37 -12.89
C GLY A 198 -5.11 -15.29 -11.90
N ARG A 199 -6.30 -14.90 -11.44
CA ARG A 199 -7.00 -15.49 -10.28
C ARG A 199 -6.09 -15.58 -9.05
N GLU A 200 -5.29 -14.54 -8.84
CA GLU A 200 -4.32 -14.46 -7.76
C GLU A 200 -4.75 -13.42 -6.73
N VAL A 201 -4.44 -13.71 -5.47
CA VAL A 201 -4.67 -12.82 -4.34
C VAL A 201 -3.33 -12.49 -3.71
N PHE A 202 -3.07 -11.19 -3.55
CA PHE A 202 -1.87 -10.65 -2.94
C PHE A 202 -2.28 -9.86 -1.70
N GLN A 203 -1.47 -9.89 -0.66
CA GLN A 203 -1.63 -8.90 0.40
C GLN A 203 -1.19 -7.55 -0.15
N ALA A 204 -2.02 -6.51 0.00
CA ALA A 204 -1.66 -5.20 -0.50
C ALA A 204 -0.48 -4.66 0.33
N PRO A 205 0.61 -4.18 -0.29
CA PRO A 205 1.73 -3.62 0.44
C PRO A 205 1.28 -2.34 1.16
N GLY A 206 1.29 -2.37 2.50
CA GLY A 206 1.09 -1.19 3.35
C GLY A 206 -0.30 -1.05 3.96
N CYS A 207 -0.47 -1.66 5.13
CA CYS A 207 -1.31 -1.20 6.24
C CYS A 207 -0.72 -1.87 7.51
N VAL A 208 0.50 -1.46 7.89
CA VAL A 208 1.08 -1.75 9.21
C VAL A 208 1.41 -0.40 9.84
#